data_AF-A0A1Y1LZ56-F1
#
_entry.id   AF-A0A1Y1LZ56-F1
#
_cell.length_a   1.000
_cell.length_b   1.000
_cell.length_c   1.000
_cell.angle_alpha   90.00
_cell.angle_beta   90.00
_cell.angle_gamma   90.00
#
_symmetry.space_group_name_H-M   'P 1'
#
loop_
_entity.id
_entity.type
_entity.pdbx_description
1 polymer ?
#
loop_
_entity_poly.entity_id
_entity_poly.type
_entity_poly.pdbx_seq_one_letter_code
_entity_poly.pdbx_strand_id
1 'polypeptide(L)'
;MGCCYSFFCKEDSAQQRGEPNERTHLLVDPVSNSANIPQYNSEDFLNNSNTLPKKTDEQSALNRILQETATNVIDVAALDSHNLQQHEYVERMRQYSSKLQQACASNKLPVRHKLCVLQDVPIPEKVICSESISADDLNLISTAVSKAAAAIGEIKVEHKEDMVVLFRVPD
;
A
#
# COMPACT_ATOMS: atom_id res chain seq x y z
N MET A 1 -9.70 14.65 -35.13
CA MET A 1 -11.05 14.41 -34.60
C MET A 1 -10.90 13.95 -33.17
N GLY A 2 -10.75 14.91 -32.26
CA GLY A 2 -10.66 14.66 -30.82
C GLY A 2 -12.05 14.61 -30.21
N CYS A 3 -12.29 13.65 -29.33
CA CYS A 3 -13.48 13.58 -28.50
C CYS A 3 -13.03 13.63 -27.04
N CYS A 4 -13.08 14.83 -26.47
CA CYS A 4 -13.03 15.06 -25.04
C CYS A 4 -14.46 14.88 -24.49
N TYR A 5 -14.71 13.79 -23.77
CA TYR A 5 -15.93 13.67 -22.96
C TYR A 5 -15.58 14.00 -21.51
N SER A 6 -15.77 15.27 -21.15
CA SER A 6 -15.94 15.74 -19.79
C SER A 6 -17.45 15.83 -19.52
N PHE A 7 -18.03 14.80 -18.91
CA PHE A 7 -19.40 14.86 -18.40
C PHE A 7 -19.42 14.28 -16.98
N PHE A 8 -19.45 15.24 -16.04
CA PHE A 8 -19.81 15.15 -14.62
C PHE A 8 -18.83 14.50 -13.63
N CYS A 9 -18.09 15.38 -12.97
CA CYS A 9 -17.71 15.26 -11.57
C CYS A 9 -18.91 14.85 -10.71
N LYS A 10 -18.86 13.66 -10.13
CA LYS A 10 -19.20 13.45 -8.71
C LYS A 10 -18.62 12.12 -8.24
N GLU A 11 -17.79 12.26 -7.21
CA GLU A 11 -17.50 11.26 -6.17
C GLU A 11 -16.67 10.05 -6.56
N ASP A 12 -15.36 10.24 -6.40
CA ASP A 12 -14.50 9.41 -5.53
C ASP A 12 -15.06 8.03 -5.18
N SER A 13 -14.54 7.00 -5.84
CA SER A 13 -14.00 5.78 -5.20
C SER A 13 -13.98 4.60 -6.18
N ALA A 14 -12.90 4.46 -6.95
CA ALA A 14 -12.42 3.14 -7.33
C ALA A 14 -10.97 3.19 -7.81
N GLN A 15 -10.10 2.58 -7.00
CA GLN A 15 -8.86 1.93 -7.41
C GLN A 15 -7.67 2.84 -7.71
N GLN A 16 -7.25 3.61 -6.70
CA GLN A 16 -5.81 3.76 -6.46
C GLN A 16 -5.27 2.41 -5.99
N ARG A 17 -4.83 1.62 -6.96
CA ARG A 17 -4.07 0.40 -6.75
C ARG A 17 -2.67 0.80 -6.25
N GLY A 18 -2.50 0.88 -4.93
CA GLY A 18 -1.20 0.89 -4.26
C GLY A 18 -0.53 2.25 -4.04
N GLU A 19 -1.23 3.36 -4.18
CA GLU A 19 -0.71 4.68 -3.75
C GLU A 19 -1.02 4.89 -2.25
N PRO A 20 -0.05 5.29 -1.42
CA PRO A 20 -0.29 5.62 -0.03
C PRO A 20 -1.23 6.84 0.03
N ASN A 21 -2.41 6.64 0.63
CA ASN A 21 -3.41 7.68 0.84
C ASN A 21 -3.28 8.23 2.28
N GLU A 22 -3.96 9.33 2.58
CA GLU A 22 -4.01 9.97 3.91
C GLU A 22 -4.53 9.07 5.05
N ARG A 23 -5.10 7.90 4.71
CA ARG A 23 -5.54 6.86 5.65
C ARG A 23 -4.56 5.68 5.78
N THR A 24 -3.45 5.70 5.05
CA THR A 24 -2.43 4.64 5.11
C THR A 24 -1.52 4.90 6.31
N HIS A 25 -1.65 4.06 7.35
CA HIS A 25 -0.83 4.18 8.55
C HIS A 25 0.65 3.93 8.23
N LEU A 26 1.51 4.87 8.64
CA LEU A 26 2.96 4.81 8.44
C LEU A 26 3.68 3.85 9.41
N LEU A 27 2.97 3.39 10.45
CA LEU A 27 3.51 2.52 11.47
C LEU A 27 2.75 1.19 11.48
N VAL A 28 3.49 0.09 11.48
CA VAL A 28 2.95 -1.25 11.73
C VAL A 28 2.50 -1.30 13.19
N ASP A 29 1.25 -1.70 13.42
CA ASP A 29 0.65 -1.80 14.75
C ASP A 29 1.53 -2.73 15.65
N PRO A 30 2.11 -2.22 16.76
CA PRO A 30 3.09 -2.96 17.56
C PRO A 30 2.53 -4.19 18.28
N VAL A 31 1.22 -4.44 18.22
CA VAL A 31 0.57 -5.57 18.91
C VAL A 31 0.58 -6.86 18.08
N SER A 32 0.99 -6.81 16.80
CA SER A 32 1.13 -8.01 15.97
C SER A 32 2.50 -8.67 16.17
N ASN A 33 2.59 -9.43 17.26
CA ASN A 33 3.71 -10.30 17.58
C ASN A 33 3.84 -11.43 16.53
N SER A 34 4.77 -11.31 15.59
CA SER A 34 5.37 -12.47 14.92
C SER A 34 6.79 -12.15 14.47
N ALA A 35 7.73 -12.74 15.20
CA ALA A 35 9.17 -12.64 15.02
C ALA A 35 9.63 -13.04 13.61
N ASN A 36 10.54 -12.26 13.06
CA ASN A 36 11.61 -12.73 12.18
C ASN A 36 12.75 -11.70 12.19
N ILE A 37 13.60 -11.78 13.21
CA ILE A 37 14.90 -11.12 13.21
C ILE A 37 15.94 -12.20 12.83
N PRO A 38 16.76 -11.99 11.79
CA PRO A 38 17.83 -12.93 11.45
C PRO A 38 18.89 -12.98 12.55
N GLN A 39 19.20 -14.20 13.00
CA GLN A 39 20.31 -14.50 13.92
C GLN A 39 21.64 -14.07 13.28
N TYR A 40 22.33 -13.11 13.87
CA TYR A 40 23.76 -12.90 13.62
C TYR A 40 24.57 -13.71 14.65
N ASN A 41 25.61 -14.38 14.17
CA ASN A 41 26.43 -15.35 14.89
C ASN A 41 27.06 -14.79 16.17
N SER A 42 26.90 -15.52 17.27
CA SER A 42 27.54 -15.28 18.58
C SER A 42 28.86 -16.05 18.68
N GLU A 43 29.96 -15.58 18.09
CA GLU A 43 31.28 -16.25 18.24
C GLU A 43 32.46 -15.27 18.41
N ASP A 44 32.22 -14.07 18.97
CA ASP A 44 33.31 -13.07 19.19
C ASP A 44 33.52 -12.67 20.67
N PHE A 45 32.91 -13.36 21.64
CA PHE A 45 32.87 -12.89 23.04
C PHE A 45 33.94 -13.41 24.00
N LEU A 46 34.91 -14.23 23.57
CA LEU A 46 35.96 -14.68 24.48
C LEU A 46 37.34 -14.71 23.83
N ASN A 47 37.98 -13.54 23.71
CA ASN A 47 39.40 -13.50 24.02
C ASN A 47 39.91 -12.11 24.43
N ASN A 48 40.40 -12.07 25.67
CA ASN A 48 41.54 -11.30 26.17
C ASN A 48 41.38 -9.85 26.65
N SER A 49 41.36 -9.74 27.99
CA SER A 49 42.28 -8.93 28.81
C SER A 49 42.51 -7.46 28.45
N ASN A 50 42.01 -6.58 29.33
CA ASN A 50 42.63 -5.31 29.74
C ASN A 50 43.14 -4.39 28.62
N THR A 51 42.27 -3.54 28.06
CA THR A 51 42.63 -2.16 27.72
C THR A 51 41.38 -1.27 27.82
N LEU A 52 41.54 -0.09 28.41
CA LEU A 52 40.65 1.08 28.51
C LEU A 52 39.36 1.11 27.66
N PRO A 53 38.29 1.81 28.12
CA PRO A 53 37.12 2.06 27.27
C PRO A 53 37.58 2.74 25.98
N LYS A 54 37.52 2.00 24.87
CA LYS A 54 37.92 2.49 23.55
C LYS A 54 36.89 3.54 23.16
N LYS A 55 37.25 4.82 23.29
CA LYS A 55 36.48 5.99 22.82
C LYS A 55 35.82 5.83 21.44
N THR A 56 36.34 4.92 20.61
CA THR A 56 35.78 4.52 19.31
C THR A 56 34.38 3.92 19.37
N ASP A 57 34.02 3.14 20.39
CA ASP A 57 32.72 2.43 20.42
C ASP A 57 31.56 3.39 20.74
N GLU A 58 31.76 4.26 21.74
CA GLU A 58 30.80 5.32 22.06
C GLU A 58 30.59 6.27 20.87
N GLN A 59 31.66 6.62 20.14
CA GLN A 59 31.57 7.46 18.95
C GLN A 59 30.81 6.77 17.80
N SER A 60 30.95 5.45 17.66
CA SER A 60 30.21 4.65 16.66
C SER A 60 28.72 4.58 16.99
N ALA A 61 28.37 4.38 18.27
CA ALA A 61 26.99 4.39 18.75
C ALA A 61 26.33 5.75 18.50
N LEU A 62 27.03 6.84 18.78
CA LEU A 62 26.53 8.21 18.50
C LEU A 62 26.33 8.45 16.99
N ASN A 63 27.23 7.96 16.13
CA ASN A 63 27.06 8.05 14.68
C ASN A 63 25.82 7.27 14.19
N ARG A 64 25.58 6.08 14.75
CA ARG A 64 24.37 5.29 14.44
C ARG A 64 23.10 6.02 14.85
N ILE A 65 23.07 6.58 16.06
CA ILE A 65 21.94 7.36 16.56
C ILE A 65 21.68 8.56 15.65
N LEU A 66 22.74 9.27 15.24
CA LEU A 66 22.62 10.42 14.34
C LEU A 66 22.08 10.01 12.96
N GLN A 67 22.59 8.92 12.38
CA GLN A 67 22.13 8.42 11.09
C GLN A 67 20.68 7.92 11.13
N GLU A 68 20.31 7.20 12.19
CA GLU A 68 18.94 6.74 12.41
C GLU A 68 17.99 7.92 12.61
N THR A 69 18.39 8.92 13.41
CA THR A 69 17.63 10.16 13.60
C THR A 69 17.48 10.91 12.28
N ALA A 70 18.57 11.08 11.51
CA ALA A 70 18.53 11.76 10.22
C ALA A 70 17.64 11.06 9.19
N THR A 71 17.49 9.73 9.29
CA THR A 71 16.60 8.93 8.43
C THR A 71 15.14 9.04 8.87
N ASN A 72 14.89 9.12 10.18
CA ASN A 72 13.54 9.11 10.75
C ASN A 72 12.92 10.51 10.87
N VAL A 73 13.73 11.58 10.79
CA VAL A 73 13.23 12.96 10.77
C VAL A 73 12.61 13.25 9.42
N ILE A 74 11.35 13.70 9.43
CA ILE A 74 10.60 14.07 8.24
C ILE A 74 10.97 15.51 7.86
N ASP A 75 11.63 15.68 6.71
CA ASP A 75 11.82 17.00 6.10
C ASP A 75 10.53 17.46 5.41
N VAL A 76 9.79 18.35 6.09
CA VAL A 76 8.54 18.91 5.59
C VAL A 76 8.76 19.85 4.39
N ALA A 77 9.99 20.38 4.22
CA ALA A 77 10.33 21.29 3.12
C ALA A 77 10.73 20.54 1.83
N ALA A 78 11.01 19.23 1.90
CA ALA A 78 11.42 18.42 0.75
C ALA A 78 10.28 18.03 -0.22
N LEU A 79 9.10 18.66 -0.12
CA LEU A 79 7.96 18.41 -1.01
C LEU A 79 8.16 18.98 -2.42
N ASP A 80 9.16 19.82 -2.65
CA ASP A 80 9.43 20.37 -3.97
C ASP A 80 10.16 19.34 -4.86
N SER A 81 9.55 19.01 -5.99
CA SER A 81 9.92 17.87 -6.86
C SER A 81 11.18 18.09 -7.71
N HIS A 82 12.01 19.09 -7.38
CA HIS A 82 13.02 19.65 -8.27
C HIS A 82 14.47 19.32 -7.92
N ASN A 83 14.73 18.26 -7.14
CA ASN A 83 16.13 17.87 -6.83
C ASN A 83 16.82 17.05 -7.93
N LEU A 84 16.13 16.71 -9.03
CA LEU A 84 16.72 15.99 -10.16
C LEU A 84 16.88 16.90 -11.37
N GLN A 85 18.12 17.07 -11.83
CA GLN A 85 18.39 17.84 -13.03
C GLN A 85 17.93 17.10 -14.28
N GLN A 86 17.49 17.82 -15.32
CA GLN A 86 16.96 17.22 -16.55
C GLN A 86 17.95 16.26 -17.23
N HIS A 87 19.25 16.59 -17.21
CA HIS A 87 20.28 15.75 -17.82
C HIS A 87 20.44 14.39 -17.10
N GLU A 88 20.45 14.36 -15.76
CA GLU A 88 20.48 13.15 -14.93
C GLU A 88 19.25 12.28 -15.16
N TYR A 89 18.08 12.91 -15.31
CA TYR A 89 16.86 12.20 -15.63
C TYR A 89 16.96 11.45 -16.96
N VAL A 90 17.42 12.13 -18.02
CA VAL A 90 17.56 11.54 -19.36
C VAL A 90 18.60 10.42 -19.36
N GLU A 91 19.72 10.60 -18.66
CA GLU A 91 20.74 9.57 -18.54
C GLU A 91 20.21 8.34 -17.79
N ARG A 92 19.54 8.54 -16.66
CA ARG A 92 18.93 7.47 -15.85
C ARG A 92 17.85 6.71 -16.65
N MET A 93 17.04 7.42 -17.43
CA MET A 93 16.07 6.81 -18.34
C MET A 93 16.75 5.89 -19.36
N ARG A 94 17.83 6.36 -20.00
CA ARG A 94 18.60 5.55 -20.97
C ARG A 94 19.19 4.31 -20.29
N GLN A 95 19.79 4.47 -19.11
CA GLN A 95 20.37 3.35 -18.36
C GLN A 95 19.31 2.30 -18.00
N TYR A 96 18.14 2.73 -17.50
CA TYR A 96 17.05 1.81 -17.15
C TYR A 96 16.47 1.11 -18.37
N SER A 97 16.28 1.83 -19.48
CA SER A 97 15.82 1.23 -20.73
C SER A 97 16.80 0.16 -21.22
N SER A 98 18.11 0.43 -21.16
CA SER A 98 19.14 -0.53 -21.58
C SER A 98 19.15 -1.77 -20.68
N LYS A 99 19.10 -1.60 -19.35
CA LYS A 99 19.05 -2.71 -18.40
C LYS A 99 17.79 -3.55 -18.57
N LEU A 100 16.64 -2.90 -18.80
CA LEU A 100 15.37 -3.59 -19.03
C LEU A 100 15.41 -4.41 -20.32
N GLN A 101 15.90 -3.84 -21.43
CA GLN A 101 16.04 -4.56 -22.69
C GLN A 101 16.95 -5.79 -22.56
N GLN A 102 18.08 -5.66 -21.83
CA GLN A 102 18.98 -6.77 -21.57
C GLN A 102 18.30 -7.87 -20.74
N ALA A 103 17.56 -7.49 -19.69
CA ALA A 103 16.82 -8.43 -18.85
C ALA A 103 15.67 -9.13 -19.62
N CYS A 104 14.95 -8.41 -20.48
CA CYS A 104 13.89 -8.95 -21.32
C CYS A 104 14.41 -9.80 -22.49
N ALA A 105 15.65 -9.59 -22.95
CA ALA A 105 16.28 -10.44 -23.94
C ALA A 105 16.85 -11.73 -23.33
N SER A 106 17.41 -11.65 -22.12
CA SER A 106 17.98 -12.80 -21.40
C SER A 106 16.90 -13.71 -20.80
N ASN A 107 15.80 -13.14 -20.31
CA ASN A 107 14.64 -13.91 -19.91
C ASN A 107 13.72 -14.02 -21.12
N LYS A 108 13.41 -15.25 -21.57
CA LYS A 108 12.28 -15.49 -22.47
C LYS A 108 10.98 -15.21 -21.72
N LEU A 109 10.76 -13.95 -21.33
CA LEU A 109 9.49 -13.49 -20.82
C LEU A 109 8.51 -13.75 -21.96
N PRO A 110 7.53 -14.64 -21.79
CA PRO A 110 6.51 -14.76 -22.80
C PRO A 110 5.93 -13.37 -22.95
N VAL A 111 6.02 -12.81 -24.15
CA VAL A 111 5.19 -11.67 -24.55
C VAL A 111 3.80 -12.12 -24.18
N ARG A 112 3.28 -11.61 -23.05
CA ARG A 112 1.96 -11.97 -22.57
C ARG A 112 1.03 -11.42 -23.64
N HIS A 113 0.71 -12.25 -24.63
CA HIS A 113 -0.53 -12.11 -25.38
C HIS A 113 -1.57 -11.79 -24.32
N LYS A 114 -2.21 -10.63 -24.47
CA LYS A 114 -3.23 -10.16 -23.52
C LYS A 114 -4.09 -11.38 -23.23
N LEU A 115 -4.00 -11.92 -22.02
CA LEU A 115 -4.83 -13.03 -21.62
C LEU A 115 -6.24 -12.52 -21.83
N CYS A 116 -6.95 -13.09 -22.80
CA CYS A 116 -8.30 -12.66 -23.07
C CYS A 116 -9.07 -12.91 -21.77
N VAL A 117 -9.69 -11.86 -21.24
CA VAL A 117 -10.47 -11.94 -19.99
C VAL A 117 -11.64 -12.90 -20.18
N LEU A 118 -12.07 -13.07 -21.43
CA LEU A 118 -13.15 -13.95 -21.83
C LEU A 118 -12.56 -15.19 -22.49
N GLN A 119 -13.00 -16.35 -22.02
CA GLN A 119 -12.76 -17.63 -22.66
C GLN A 119 -13.95 -17.95 -23.55
N ASP A 120 -13.70 -18.44 -24.76
CA ASP A 120 -14.77 -18.91 -25.65
C ASP A 120 -15.47 -20.10 -25.00
N VAL A 121 -16.79 -20.00 -24.91
CA VAL A 121 -17.64 -21.09 -24.43
C VAL A 121 -17.98 -21.98 -25.63
N PRO A 122 -17.62 -23.28 -25.61
CA PRO A 122 -18.03 -24.18 -26.68
C PRO A 122 -19.55 -24.35 -26.65
N ILE A 123 -20.20 -24.14 -27.81
CA ILE A 123 -21.64 -24.37 -28.01
C ILE A 123 -22.49 -23.42 -27.10
N PRO A 124 -22.46 -22.10 -27.34
CA PRO A 124 -23.12 -21.10 -26.50
C PRO A 124 -24.63 -21.32 -26.40
N GLU A 125 -25.28 -21.83 -27.44
CA GLU A 125 -26.69 -22.18 -27.47
C GLU A 125 -27.08 -23.20 -26.39
N LYS A 126 -26.20 -24.16 -26.09
CA LYS A 126 -26.46 -25.16 -25.05
C LYS A 126 -26.36 -24.56 -23.65
N VAL A 127 -25.41 -23.65 -23.45
CA VAL A 127 -25.18 -23.00 -22.15
C VAL A 127 -26.28 -22.00 -21.83
N ILE A 128 -26.79 -21.26 -22.82
CA ILE A 128 -27.89 -20.32 -22.61
C ILE A 128 -29.22 -21.06 -22.37
N CYS A 129 -29.40 -22.23 -22.96
CA CYS A 129 -30.58 -23.07 -22.78
C CYS A 129 -30.51 -23.98 -21.52
N SER A 130 -29.45 -23.88 -20.71
CA SER A 130 -29.38 -24.66 -19.47
C SER A 130 -30.42 -24.18 -18.45
N GLU A 131 -30.66 -25.01 -17.44
CA GLU A 131 -31.54 -24.64 -16.33
C GLU A 131 -31.04 -23.34 -15.67
N SER A 132 -31.98 -22.42 -15.44
CA SER A 132 -31.69 -21.16 -14.74
C SER A 132 -31.45 -21.42 -13.25
N ILE A 133 -30.83 -20.45 -12.56
CA ILE A 133 -30.71 -20.48 -11.10
C ILE A 133 -32.08 -20.73 -10.44
N SER A 134 -32.09 -21.58 -9.41
CA SER A 134 -33.31 -21.92 -8.67
C SER A 134 -33.87 -20.68 -7.95
N ALA A 135 -35.19 -20.61 -7.82
CA ALA A 135 -35.86 -19.56 -7.05
C ALA A 135 -35.44 -19.57 -5.56
N ASP A 136 -35.16 -20.76 -5.01
CA ASP A 136 -34.69 -20.91 -3.62
C ASP A 136 -33.31 -20.27 -3.42
N ASP A 137 -32.41 -20.45 -4.39
CA ASP A 137 -31.07 -19.84 -4.36
C ASP A 137 -31.16 -18.32 -4.47
N LEU A 138 -32.02 -17.80 -5.35
CA LEU A 138 -32.25 -16.36 -5.46
C LEU A 138 -32.79 -15.77 -4.14
N ASN A 139 -33.74 -16.45 -3.51
CA ASN A 139 -34.28 -16.03 -2.22
C ASN A 139 -33.23 -16.07 -1.12
N LEU A 140 -32.38 -17.10 -1.10
CA LEU A 140 -31.27 -17.22 -0.17
C LEU A 140 -30.28 -16.07 -0.33
N ILE A 141 -29.84 -15.79 -1.57
CA ILE A 141 -28.92 -14.69 -1.88
C ILE A 141 -29.53 -13.35 -1.47
N SER A 142 -30.78 -13.08 -1.86
CA SER A 142 -31.47 -11.83 -1.53
C SER A 142 -31.60 -11.61 -0.02
N THR A 143 -31.93 -12.68 0.71
CA THR A 143 -32.03 -12.64 2.18
C THR A 143 -30.68 -12.38 2.83
N ALA A 144 -29.62 -13.04 2.35
CA ALA A 144 -28.27 -12.85 2.87
C ALA A 144 -27.78 -11.41 2.65
N VAL A 145 -28.00 -10.85 1.44
CA VAL A 145 -27.65 -9.46 1.12
C VAL A 145 -28.45 -8.48 1.97
N SER A 146 -29.75 -8.72 2.15
CA SER A 146 -30.61 -7.86 2.99
C SER A 146 -30.14 -7.82 4.45
N LYS A 147 -29.74 -8.98 5.00
CA LYS A 147 -29.17 -9.07 6.36
C LYS A 147 -27.83 -8.35 6.47
N ALA A 148 -26.95 -8.49 5.48
CA ALA A 148 -25.67 -7.80 5.45
C ALA A 148 -25.86 -6.27 5.37
N ALA A 149 -26.80 -5.80 4.54
CA ALA A 149 -27.13 -4.39 4.44
C ALA A 149 -27.68 -3.82 5.76
N ALA A 150 -28.56 -4.59 6.44
CA ALA A 150 -29.07 -4.21 7.75
C ALA A 150 -27.94 -4.10 8.79
N ALA A 151 -27.03 -5.08 8.83
CA ALA A 151 -25.88 -5.06 9.75
C ALA A 151 -24.93 -3.87 9.49
N ILE A 152 -24.71 -3.50 8.22
CA ILE A 152 -23.92 -2.30 7.89
C ILE A 152 -24.63 -1.03 8.39
N GLY A 153 -25.96 -0.96 8.35
CA GLY A 153 -26.74 0.15 8.90
C GLY A 153 -26.63 0.30 10.42
N GLU A 154 -26.23 -0.74 11.14
CA GLU A 154 -25.97 -0.70 12.58
C GLU A 154 -24.60 -0.10 12.91
N ILE A 155 -23.69 0.03 11.93
CA ILE A 155 -22.39 0.66 12.11
C ILE A 155 -22.58 2.19 12.18
N LYS A 156 -22.88 2.67 13.37
CA LYS A 156 -23.04 4.10 13.68
C LYS A 156 -22.52 4.42 15.08
N VAL A 157 -22.11 5.66 15.27
CA VAL A 157 -21.71 6.15 16.59
C VAL A 157 -22.97 6.45 17.41
N GLU A 158 -23.14 5.77 18.53
CA GLU A 158 -24.16 6.13 19.52
C GLU A 158 -23.73 7.38 20.28
N HIS A 159 -24.46 8.48 20.10
CA HIS A 159 -24.23 9.71 20.85
C HIS A 159 -24.67 9.53 22.32
N LYS A 160 -23.78 9.87 23.26
CA LYS A 160 -24.07 9.82 24.72
C LYS A 160 -24.10 11.20 25.36
N GLU A 161 -23.22 12.11 24.96
CA GLU A 161 -23.05 13.43 25.55
C GLU A 161 -22.69 14.46 24.48
N ASP A 162 -23.04 15.72 24.74
CA ASP A 162 -22.74 16.83 23.84
C ASP A 162 -21.23 17.02 23.69
N MET A 163 -20.73 16.84 22.46
CA MET A 163 -19.31 17.08 22.11
C MET A 163 -18.93 18.56 22.10
N VAL A 164 -19.93 19.45 22.03
CA VAL A 164 -19.75 20.89 21.93
C VAL A 164 -20.70 21.55 22.91
N VAL A 165 -20.15 22.28 23.88
CA VAL A 165 -20.92 23.09 24.83
C VAL A 165 -20.63 24.56 24.57
N LEU A 166 -21.69 25.35 24.42
CA LEU A 166 -21.59 26.80 24.28
C LEU A 166 -21.55 27.44 25.66
N PHE A 167 -20.41 28.03 26.02
CA PHE A 167 -20.31 28.82 27.23
C PHE A 167 -20.93 30.20 26.98
N ARG A 168 -22.04 30.49 27.67
CA ARG A 168 -22.56 31.86 27.82
C ARG A 168 -22.42 32.28 29.27
N VAL A 169 -21.96 33.51 29.47
CA VAL A 169 -21.96 34.15 30.78
C VAL A 169 -23.35 34.77 30.98
N PRO A 170 -24.02 34.56 32.12
CA PRO A 170 -25.26 35.26 32.43
C PRO A 170 -24.98 36.76 32.56
N ASP A 171 -25.80 37.59 31.91
CA ASP A 171 -25.77 39.06 32.05
C ASP A 171 -26.11 39.51 33.49
#